data_AF-A0A0J8B3J5-F1
#
_entry.id   AF-A0A0J8B3J5-F1
#
_cell.length_a   1.000
_cell.length_b   1.000
_cell.length_c   1.000
_cell.angle_alpha   90.00
_cell.angle_beta   90.00
_cell.angle_gamma   90.00
#
_symmetry.space_group_name_H-M   'P 1'
#
loop_
_entity.id
_entity.type
_entity.pdbx_description
1 polymer ?
#
loop_
_entity_poly.entity_id
_entity_poly.type
_entity_poly.pdbx_seq_one_letter_code
_entity_poly.pdbx_strand_id
1 'polypeptide(L)'
;MAMSWNASAWVRESLCSLDALPSYLDMYHLFIKSAPSSNLSQLMTMLQLSCYDPRLFFGLRMRFSQELSECCDGRCLDQCANALFLATRRCFVLRGTPDFIFEIGNAFLAARIPQMALANYQWSLRSYGSDPVVLFRMSLVLLDIGQDSQAKSCMQRAI
;
A
#
# COMPACT_ATOMS: atom_id res chain seq x y z
N MET A 1 4.41 -18.40 -21.02
CA MET A 1 3.09 -17.83 -21.34
C MET A 1 2.76 -16.78 -20.28
N ALA A 2 2.86 -15.51 -20.64
CA ALA A 2 2.49 -14.41 -19.76
C ALA A 2 0.95 -14.34 -19.70
N MET A 3 0.36 -14.40 -18.50
CA MET A 3 -1.04 -14.03 -18.33
C MET A 3 -1.16 -12.54 -18.64
N SER A 4 -1.77 -12.19 -19.79
CA SER A 4 -2.25 -10.83 -20.00
C SER A 4 -3.40 -10.62 -19.04
N TRP A 5 -3.19 -9.75 -18.06
CA TRP A 5 -4.17 -9.48 -17.03
C TRP A 5 -5.46 -8.95 -17.67
N ASN A 6 -6.61 -9.53 -17.27
CA ASN A 6 -7.97 -9.06 -17.61
C ASN A 6 -8.23 -7.60 -17.16
N ALA A 7 -7.29 -6.98 -16.47
CA ALA A 7 -7.21 -5.55 -16.16
C ALA A 7 -7.61 -4.65 -17.34
N SER A 8 -7.22 -4.99 -18.58
CA SER A 8 -7.54 -4.13 -19.74
C SER A 8 -9.03 -4.11 -20.12
N ALA A 9 -9.80 -5.15 -19.79
CA ALA A 9 -11.23 -5.22 -20.07
C ALA A 9 -12.03 -4.45 -19.02
N TRP A 10 -11.75 -4.70 -17.74
CA TRP A 10 -12.40 -3.99 -16.63
C TRP A 10 -12.14 -2.48 -16.68
N VAL A 11 -10.90 -2.05 -16.96
CA VAL A 11 -10.56 -0.63 -17.13
C VAL A 11 -11.32 -0.04 -18.31
N ARG A 12 -11.39 -0.76 -19.44
CA ARG A 12 -12.15 -0.29 -20.61
C ARG A 12 -13.62 -0.14 -20.29
N GLU A 13 -14.27 -1.13 -19.70
CA GLU A 13 -15.68 -1.06 -19.31
C GLU A 13 -15.95 0.10 -18.33
N SER A 14 -15.08 0.24 -17.32
CA SER A 14 -15.20 1.28 -16.31
C SER A 14 -15.00 2.68 -16.90
N LEU A 15 -14.03 2.86 -17.80
CA LEU A 15 -13.78 4.14 -18.47
C LEU A 15 -14.78 4.44 -19.59
N CYS A 16 -15.30 3.43 -20.28
CA CYS A 16 -16.34 3.58 -21.31
C CYS A 16 -17.70 3.96 -20.72
N SER A 17 -17.92 3.78 -19.41
CA SER A 17 -19.10 4.30 -18.71
C SER A 17 -19.07 5.82 -18.49
N LEU A 18 -17.97 6.49 -18.87
CA LEU A 18 -17.80 7.93 -18.73
C LEU A 18 -18.01 8.58 -20.11
N ASP A 19 -18.95 9.52 -20.18
CA ASP A 19 -19.38 10.18 -21.42
C ASP A 19 -18.29 11.09 -22.06
N ALA A 20 -17.17 11.33 -21.37
CA ALA A 20 -16.05 12.16 -21.80
C ALA A 20 -14.71 11.60 -21.31
N LEU A 21 -13.59 12.11 -21.86
CA LEU A 21 -12.24 11.86 -21.33
C LEU A 21 -12.22 12.22 -19.84
N PRO A 22 -12.09 11.23 -18.94
CA PRO A 22 -12.32 11.48 -17.53
C PRO A 22 -11.18 12.28 -16.94
N SER A 23 -11.51 13.25 -16.09
CA SER A 23 -10.49 13.93 -15.30
C SER A 23 -9.83 12.96 -14.33
N TYR A 24 -8.65 13.32 -13.81
CA TYR A 24 -8.03 12.54 -12.73
C TYR A 24 -8.97 12.35 -11.54
N LEU A 25 -9.77 13.37 -11.22
CA LEU A 25 -10.71 13.34 -10.11
C LEU A 25 -11.85 12.35 -10.36
N ASP A 26 -12.36 12.28 -11.59
CA ASP A 26 -13.40 11.31 -11.96
C ASP A 26 -12.87 9.87 -11.86
N MET A 27 -11.64 9.64 -12.34
CA MET A 27 -10.96 8.35 -12.18
C MET A 27 -10.74 8.00 -10.71
N TYR A 28 -10.30 8.97 -9.90
CA TYR A 28 -10.11 8.79 -8.46
C TYR A 28 -11.41 8.36 -7.77
N HIS A 29 -12.51 9.08 -8.00
CA HIS A 29 -13.82 8.75 -7.41
C HIS A 29 -14.32 7.37 -7.86
N LEU A 30 -14.16 7.05 -9.15
CA LEU A 30 -14.53 5.75 -9.68
C LEU A 30 -13.74 4.61 -9.02
N PHE A 31 -12.43 4.78 -8.85
CA PHE A 31 -11.57 3.79 -8.20
C PHE A 31 -11.93 3.61 -6.73
N ILE A 32 -12.11 4.70 -5.98
CA ILE A 32 -12.53 4.62 -4.57
C ILE A 32 -13.89 3.94 -4.43
N LYS A 33 -14.85 4.24 -5.32
CA LYS A 33 -16.19 3.64 -5.30
C LYS A 33 -16.17 2.14 -5.61
N SER A 34 -15.27 1.70 -6.51
CA SER A 34 -15.14 0.30 -6.92
C SER A 34 -14.21 -0.52 -6.01
N ALA A 35 -13.42 0.13 -5.15
CA ALA A 35 -12.46 -0.52 -4.26
C ALA A 35 -13.05 -1.67 -3.41
N PRO A 36 -14.25 -1.58 -2.80
CA PRO A 36 -14.75 -2.64 -1.92
C PRO A 36 -14.91 -4.01 -2.59
N SER A 37 -15.19 -4.04 -3.89
CA SER A 37 -15.37 -5.25 -4.69
C SER A 37 -14.16 -5.58 -5.57
N SER A 38 -13.07 -4.82 -5.46
CA SER A 38 -11.90 -4.97 -6.32
C SER A 38 -10.95 -6.04 -5.79
N ASN A 39 -10.47 -6.89 -6.69
CA ASN A 39 -9.41 -7.84 -6.39
C ASN A 39 -8.01 -7.20 -6.54
N LEU A 40 -6.97 -7.92 -6.10
CA LEU A 40 -5.59 -7.43 -6.15
C LEU A 40 -5.14 -6.94 -7.53
N SER A 41 -5.55 -7.62 -8.61
CA SER A 41 -5.24 -7.20 -9.99
C SER A 41 -5.80 -5.81 -10.30
N GLN A 42 -7.08 -5.60 -9.99
CA GLN A 42 -7.77 -4.35 -10.26
C GLN A 42 -7.15 -3.22 -9.45
N LEU A 43 -6.86 -3.47 -8.17
CA LEU A 43 -6.19 -2.50 -7.29
C LEU A 43 -4.80 -2.10 -7.82
N MET A 44 -4.01 -3.08 -8.28
CA MET A 44 -2.71 -2.85 -8.90
C MET A 44 -2.83 -2.02 -10.19
N THR A 45 -3.85 -2.29 -10.99
CA THR A 45 -4.13 -1.54 -12.22
C THR A 45 -4.52 -0.10 -11.91
N MET A 46 -5.37 0.12 -10.90
CA MET A 46 -5.72 1.47 -10.44
C MET A 46 -4.49 2.27 -10.01
N LEU A 47 -3.57 1.65 -9.25
CA LEU A 47 -2.31 2.29 -8.87
C LEU A 47 -1.46 2.64 -10.09
N GLN A 48 -1.28 1.71 -11.03
CA GLN A 48 -0.50 1.95 -12.25
C GLN A 48 -1.06 3.11 -13.07
N LEU A 49 -2.39 3.14 -13.28
CA LEU A 49 -3.07 4.20 -14.01
C LEU A 49 -2.96 5.57 -13.31
N SER A 50 -2.96 5.59 -11.98
CA SER A 50 -2.71 6.81 -11.19
C SER A 50 -1.24 7.25 -11.17
N CYS A 51 -0.35 6.54 -11.87
CA CYS A 51 1.10 6.74 -11.78
C CYS A 51 1.64 6.59 -10.35
N TYR A 52 1.07 5.62 -9.62
CA TYR A 52 1.38 5.30 -8.23
C TYR A 52 1.14 6.46 -7.27
N ASP A 53 0.00 7.16 -7.39
CA ASP A 53 -0.37 8.26 -6.48
C ASP A 53 -0.53 7.73 -5.03
N PRO A 54 0.28 8.21 -4.06
CA PRO A 54 0.16 7.86 -2.65
C PRO A 54 -1.23 8.14 -2.07
N ARG A 55 -1.94 9.16 -2.56
CA ARG A 55 -3.30 9.50 -2.08
C ARG A 55 -4.33 8.49 -2.54
N LEU A 56 -4.20 7.98 -3.76
CA LEU A 56 -5.06 6.90 -4.23
C LEU A 56 -4.76 5.63 -3.46
N PHE A 57 -3.48 5.26 -3.31
CA PHE A 57 -3.07 4.14 -2.48
C PHE A 57 -3.70 4.22 -1.08
N PHE A 58 -3.60 5.38 -0.42
CA PHE A 58 -4.17 5.59 0.91
C PHE A 58 -5.68 5.35 0.96
N GLY A 59 -6.42 5.76 -0.07
CA GLY A 59 -7.85 5.46 -0.19
C GLY A 59 -8.15 3.98 -0.39
N LEU A 60 -7.26 3.25 -1.06
CA LEU A 60 -7.41 1.82 -1.36
C LEU A 60 -6.80 0.89 -0.28
N ARG A 61 -6.06 1.44 0.70
CA ARG A 61 -5.15 0.70 1.59
C ARG A 61 -5.79 -0.51 2.29
N MET A 62 -7.02 -0.36 2.80
CA MET A 62 -7.70 -1.43 3.53
C MET A 62 -7.95 -2.65 2.64
N ARG A 63 -8.43 -2.42 1.42
CA ARG A 63 -8.65 -3.50 0.46
C ARG A 63 -7.32 -4.08 -0.02
N PHE A 64 -6.33 -3.23 -0.28
CA PHE A 64 -4.98 -3.67 -0.65
C PHE A 64 -4.38 -4.64 0.37
N SER A 65 -4.39 -4.26 1.65
CA SER A 65 -3.86 -5.11 2.73
C SER A 65 -4.62 -6.42 2.87
N GLN A 66 -5.96 -6.41 2.73
CA GLN A 66 -6.76 -7.63 2.77
C GLN A 66 -6.36 -8.59 1.64
N GLU A 67 -6.40 -8.12 0.40
CA GLU A 67 -6.07 -8.92 -0.78
C GLU A 67 -4.63 -9.45 -0.75
N LEU A 68 -3.68 -8.65 -0.25
CA LEU A 68 -2.30 -9.09 -0.09
C LEU A 68 -2.15 -10.21 0.95
N SER A 69 -2.88 -10.13 2.07
CA SER A 69 -2.81 -11.13 3.14
C SER A 69 -3.36 -12.50 2.72
N GLU A 70 -4.36 -12.49 1.83
CA GLU A 70 -5.02 -13.69 1.28
C GLU A 70 -4.27 -14.24 0.05
N CYS A 71 -3.39 -13.46 -0.58
CA CYS A 71 -2.65 -13.87 -1.76
C CYS A 71 -1.53 -14.87 -1.43
N CYS A 72 -1.56 -16.03 -2.11
CA CYS A 72 -0.53 -17.07 -2.01
C CYS A 72 0.36 -17.19 -3.26
N ASP A 73 0.08 -16.41 -4.32
CA ASP A 73 0.89 -16.43 -5.54
C ASP A 73 2.12 -15.53 -5.38
N GLY A 74 3.30 -16.15 -5.22
CA GLY A 74 4.56 -15.44 -5.07
C GLY A 74 4.87 -14.46 -6.21
N ARG A 75 4.48 -14.78 -7.46
CA ARG A 75 4.69 -13.85 -8.59
C ARG A 75 3.80 -12.62 -8.48
N CYS A 76 2.58 -12.79 -7.99
CA CYS A 76 1.68 -11.67 -7.73
C CYS A 76 2.20 -10.80 -6.58
N LEU A 77 2.72 -11.42 -5.52
CA LEU A 77 3.33 -10.71 -4.39
C LEU A 77 4.56 -9.90 -4.83
N ASP A 78 5.44 -10.45 -5.67
CA ASP A 78 6.61 -9.74 -6.20
C ASP A 78 6.22 -8.51 -7.03
N GLN A 79 5.17 -8.63 -7.86
CA GLN A 79 4.65 -7.51 -8.64
C GLN A 79 4.04 -6.44 -7.74
N CYS A 80 3.30 -6.85 -6.70
CA CYS A 80 2.76 -5.94 -5.71
C CYS A 80 3.87 -5.21 -4.94
N ALA A 81 4.92 -5.93 -4.53
CA ALA A 81 6.08 -5.35 -3.87
C ALA A 81 6.74 -4.25 -4.72
N ASN A 82 6.88 -4.49 -6.02
CA ASN A 82 7.38 -3.49 -6.96
C ASN A 82 6.47 -2.27 -7.05
N ALA A 83 5.15 -2.43 -7.12
CA ALA A 83 4.23 -1.30 -7.15
C ALA A 83 4.23 -0.51 -5.84
N LEU A 84 4.25 -1.20 -4.69
CA LEU A 84 4.38 -0.56 -3.37
C LEU A 84 5.69 0.22 -3.26
N PHE A 85 6.79 -0.32 -3.78
CA PHE A 85 8.07 0.38 -3.84
C PHE A 85 7.99 1.64 -4.72
N LEU A 86 7.32 1.57 -5.87
CA LEU A 86 7.11 2.75 -6.72
C LEU A 86 6.22 3.81 -6.06
N ALA A 87 5.15 3.39 -5.37
CA ALA A 87 4.31 4.30 -4.57
C ALA A 87 5.10 4.94 -3.41
N THR A 88 5.97 4.17 -2.75
CA THR A 88 6.87 4.63 -1.70
C THR A 88 7.77 5.76 -2.21
N ARG A 89 8.33 5.63 -3.42
CA ARG A 89 9.17 6.66 -4.06
C ARG A 89 8.41 7.92 -4.46
N ARG A 90 7.08 7.85 -4.58
CA ARG A 90 6.20 8.98 -4.89
C ARG A 90 5.64 9.66 -3.65
N CYS A 91 5.83 9.06 -2.47
CA CYS A 91 5.43 9.66 -1.21
C CYS A 91 6.16 10.97 -0.98
N PHE A 92 5.42 11.94 -0.47
CA PHE A 92 5.92 13.23 -0.03
C PHE A 92 5.48 13.46 1.41
N VAL A 93 6.32 14.14 2.18
CA VAL A 93 6.05 14.47 3.58
C VAL A 93 5.72 15.95 3.61
N LEU A 94 4.45 16.28 3.84
CA LEU A 94 3.99 17.65 4.03
C LEU A 94 3.27 17.76 5.38
N ARG A 95 3.34 18.94 6.00
CA ARG A 95 2.64 19.16 7.26
C ARG A 95 1.13 19.01 7.04
N GLY A 96 0.50 18.15 7.84
CA GLY A 96 -0.95 17.89 7.77
C GLY A 96 -1.37 16.85 6.73
N THR A 97 -0.44 16.21 6.00
CA THR A 97 -0.78 15.06 5.17
C THR A 97 -0.80 13.77 6.00
N PRO A 98 -1.66 12.79 5.65
CA PRO A 98 -1.61 11.47 6.25
C PRO A 98 -0.24 10.81 6.07
N ASP A 99 0.13 9.94 7.02
CA ASP A 99 1.35 9.16 6.93
C ASP A 99 1.19 8.00 5.92
N PHE A 100 1.34 8.33 4.63
CA PHE A 100 1.28 7.36 3.55
C PHE A 100 2.38 6.29 3.66
N ILE A 101 3.53 6.66 4.22
CA ILE A 101 4.70 5.78 4.34
C ILE A 101 4.39 4.66 5.33
N PHE A 102 3.77 5.01 6.47
CA PHE A 102 3.28 4.02 7.43
C PHE A 102 2.32 3.01 6.79
N GLU A 103 1.35 3.49 6.01
CA GLU A 103 0.34 2.62 5.39
C GLU A 103 0.93 1.74 4.28
N ILE A 104 1.93 2.22 3.55
CA ILE A 104 2.68 1.36 2.62
C ILE A 104 3.49 0.30 3.41
N GLY A 105 4.03 0.66 4.59
CA GLY A 105 4.63 -0.30 5.52
C GLY A 105 3.66 -1.42 5.93
N ASN A 106 2.41 -1.08 6.24
CA ASN A 106 1.36 -2.06 6.54
C ASN A 106 1.08 -2.98 5.33
N ALA A 107 1.09 -2.44 4.11
CA ALA A 107 0.91 -3.24 2.90
C ALA A 107 2.10 -4.19 2.63
N PHE A 108 3.35 -3.74 2.85
CA PHE A 108 4.51 -4.63 2.78
C PHE A 108 4.45 -5.75 3.81
N LEU A 109 3.96 -5.46 5.02
CA LEU A 109 3.75 -6.48 6.04
C LEU A 109 2.67 -7.49 5.63
N ALA A 110 1.54 -7.02 5.07
CA ALA A 110 0.49 -7.89 4.53
C ALA A 110 1.00 -8.79 3.39
N ALA A 111 1.93 -8.27 2.58
CA ALA A 111 2.63 -9.02 1.53
C ALA A 111 3.74 -9.97 2.07
N ARG A 112 3.91 -10.07 3.40
CA ARG A 112 4.92 -10.90 4.08
C ARG A 112 6.37 -10.51 3.73
N ILE A 113 6.62 -9.22 3.55
CA ILE A 113 7.95 -8.65 3.28
C ILE A 113 8.38 -7.77 4.47
N PRO A 114 8.76 -8.38 5.61
CA PRO A 114 8.94 -7.66 6.87
C PRO A 114 10.09 -6.64 6.81
N GLN A 115 11.14 -6.90 6.01
CA GLN A 115 12.27 -5.97 5.88
C GLN A 115 11.83 -4.64 5.24
N MET A 116 10.96 -4.70 4.23
CA MET A 116 10.41 -3.51 3.59
C MET A 116 9.42 -2.79 4.48
N ALA A 117 8.63 -3.52 5.27
CA ALA A 117 7.75 -2.93 6.28
C ALA A 117 8.55 -2.13 7.33
N LEU A 118 9.61 -2.72 7.89
CA LEU A 118 10.49 -2.04 8.85
C LEU A 118 11.14 -0.79 8.27
N ALA A 119 11.64 -0.85 7.03
CA ALA A 119 12.24 0.32 6.38
C ALA A 119 11.25 1.48 6.25
N ASN A 120 9.99 1.18 5.93
CA ASN A 120 8.92 2.18 5.85
C ASN A 120 8.54 2.71 7.24
N TYR A 121 8.38 1.86 8.27
CA TYR A 121 8.10 2.34 9.63
C TYR A 121 9.21 3.25 10.17
N GLN A 122 10.47 2.90 9.93
CA GLN A 122 11.60 3.75 10.30
C GLN A 122 11.58 5.08 9.54
N TRP A 123 11.16 5.10 8.28
CA TRP A 123 11.00 6.34 7.52
C TRP A 123 9.84 7.18 8.08
N SER A 124 8.67 6.58 8.31
CA SER A 124 7.54 7.22 8.99
C SER A 124 7.97 7.90 10.29
N LEU A 125 8.66 7.20 11.19
CA LEU A 125 9.16 7.77 12.46
C LEU A 125 10.12 8.96 12.27
N ARG A 126 10.99 8.91 11.26
CA ARG A 126 11.91 10.02 10.94
C ARG A 126 11.17 11.24 10.38
N SER A 127 10.06 11.01 9.68
CA SER A 127 9.35 12.06 8.93
C SER A 127 8.19 12.68 9.70
N TYR A 128 7.46 11.90 10.50
CA TYR A 128 6.27 12.33 11.23
C TYR A 128 6.49 12.37 12.75
N GLY A 129 7.64 11.89 13.24
CA GLY A 129 7.98 11.85 14.66
C GLY A 129 7.59 10.54 15.32
N SER A 130 7.75 10.49 16.64
CA SER A 130 7.57 9.27 17.43
C SER A 130 6.07 8.98 17.65
N ASP A 131 5.46 8.22 16.75
CA ASP A 131 4.10 7.72 16.89
C ASP A 131 4.09 6.35 17.61
N PRO A 132 3.41 6.21 18.77
CA PRO A 132 3.24 4.95 19.48
C PRO A 132 2.71 3.80 18.62
N VAL A 133 1.80 4.08 17.68
CA VAL A 133 1.22 3.05 16.79
C VAL A 133 2.28 2.50 15.85
N VAL A 134 3.10 3.37 15.28
CA VAL A 134 4.19 2.96 14.38
C VAL A 134 5.24 2.15 15.14
N LEU A 135 5.62 2.59 16.34
CA LEU A 135 6.55 1.86 17.22
C LEU A 135 6.01 0.48 17.61
N PHE A 136 4.72 0.41 17.97
CA PHE A 136 4.07 -0.85 18.29
C PHE A 136 4.07 -1.80 17.08
N ARG A 137 3.65 -1.34 15.90
CA ARG A 137 3.69 -2.15 14.66
C ARG A 137 5.10 -2.61 14.33
N MET A 138 6.09 -1.73 14.43
CA MET A 138 7.50 -2.07 14.22
C MET A 138 7.97 -3.14 15.22
N SER A 139 7.55 -3.08 16.48
CA SER A 139 7.89 -4.09 17.48
C SER A 139 7.34 -5.48 17.15
N LEU A 140 6.12 -5.57 16.63
CA LEU A 140 5.53 -6.85 16.22
C LEU A 140 6.33 -7.47 15.07
N VAL A 141 6.67 -6.67 14.06
CA VAL A 141 7.49 -7.16 12.93
C VAL A 141 8.87 -7.59 13.39
N LEU A 142 9.49 -6.89 14.34
CA LEU A 142 10.79 -7.26 14.90
C LEU A 142 10.73 -8.59 15.66
N LEU A 143 9.66 -8.86 16.41
CA LEU A 143 9.44 -10.16 17.06
C LEU A 143 9.31 -11.27 16.02
N ASP A 144 8.53 -11.05 14.96
CA ASP A 144 8.32 -12.06 13.92
C ASP A 144 9.61 -12.48 13.20
N ILE A 145 10.60 -11.58 13.12
CA ILE A 145 11.92 -11.86 12.54
C ILE A 145 13.00 -12.18 13.60
N GLY A 146 12.63 -12.39 14.86
CA GLY A 146 13.53 -12.82 15.95
C GLY A 146 14.46 -11.73 16.50
N GLN A 147 14.11 -10.46 16.36
CA GLN A 147 14.90 -9.32 16.87
C GLN A 147 14.35 -8.79 18.20
N ASP A 148 14.29 -9.66 19.21
CA ASP A 148 13.63 -9.41 20.50
C ASP A 148 14.12 -8.16 21.23
N SER A 149 15.44 -7.90 21.20
CA SER A 149 16.04 -6.74 21.87
C SER A 149 15.56 -5.42 21.27
N GLN A 150 15.48 -5.34 19.94
CA GLN A 150 14.98 -4.16 19.23
C GLN A 150 13.46 -4.03 19.40
N ALA A 151 12.72 -5.14 19.38
CA ALA A 151 11.30 -5.15 19.61
C ALA A 151 10.95 -4.58 21.00
N LYS A 152 11.64 -5.05 22.05
CA LYS A 152 11.48 -4.54 23.41
C LYS A 152 11.76 -3.04 23.50
N SER A 153 12.81 -2.56 22.85
CA SER A 153 13.13 -1.12 22.79
C SER A 153 12.01 -0.33 22.12
N CYS A 154 11.42 -0.83 21.03
CA CYS A 154 10.30 -0.18 20.37
C CYS A 154 9.06 -0.12 21.28
N MET A 155 8.72 -1.22 21.97
CA MET A 155 7.59 -1.26 22.91
C MET A 155 7.78 -0.29 24.07
N GLN A 156 8.99 -0.20 24.64
CA GLN A 156 9.29 0.74 25.73
C GLN A 156 9.13 2.20 25.30
N ARG A 157 9.39 2.51 24.03
CA ARG A 157 9.22 3.87 23.49
C ARG A 157 7.77 4.19 23.09
N ALA A 158 6.91 3.18 22.98
CA ALA A 158 5.52 3.34 22.61
C ALA A 158 4.60 3.63 23.82
N ILE A 159 5.10 3.42 25.04
CA ILE A 159 4.42 3.70 26.33
C ILE A 159 4.82 5.10 26.80
#